data_AF-A0A240UFK9-F1
#
_entry.id   AF-A0A240UFK9-F1
#
_cell.length_a   1.000
_cell.length_b   1.000
_cell.length_c   1.000
_cell.angle_alpha   90.00
_cell.angle_beta   90.00
_cell.angle_gamma   90.00
#
_symmetry.space_group_name_H-M   'P 1'
#
loop_
_entity.id
_entity.type
_entity.pdbx_description
1 polymer ?
#
loop_
_entity_poly.entity_id
_entity_poly.type
_entity_poly.pdbx_seq_one_letter_code
_entity_poly.pdbx_strand_id
1 'polypeptide(L)'
;MSASAFHSAAGFSAHRPRTADPRPTMAHGAGAGVGGNTVAHLLQENCAELRASAGVVIEYLDTQAGTWQFSLDDGQTWRAIRTDLINRPGHMGLALDRDARLRVLCTGASRDGARVVLHAVQRSHGTCNGSYRPYAPDEREEASCSVTLVLGLGAINGVPPAVKVPRPRNKRARALGAATGGEKAAVAMA
;
A
#
# COMPACT_ATOMS: atom_id res chain seq x y z
N MET A 1 32.36 26.97 70.23
CA MET A 1 32.93 27.33 68.91
C MET A 1 31.78 27.48 67.92
N SER A 2 31.78 28.59 67.18
CA SER A 2 30.96 28.94 66.01
C SER A 2 29.43 28.86 66.06
N ALA A 3 28.85 30.06 65.94
CA ALA A 3 27.58 30.35 65.31
C ALA A 3 27.61 30.10 63.78
N SER A 4 26.45 29.76 63.21
CA SER A 4 25.96 30.09 61.85
C SER A 4 24.61 29.38 61.72
N ALA A 5 23.48 30.03 62.00
CA ALA A 5 22.74 30.89 61.08
C ALA A 5 22.36 30.16 59.78
N PHE A 6 21.05 30.05 59.52
CA PHE A 6 20.38 30.60 58.34
C PHE A 6 19.13 29.82 57.88
N HIS A 7 18.00 30.53 58.02
CA HIS A 7 16.90 30.70 57.07
C HIS A 7 15.88 29.58 56.81
N SER A 8 14.68 29.82 57.35
CA SER A 8 13.43 30.05 56.60
C SER A 8 13.38 29.59 55.14
N ALA A 9 12.36 28.82 54.78
CA ALA A 9 11.11 29.36 54.23
C ALA A 9 10.35 28.26 53.49
N ALA A 10 9.02 28.34 53.61
CA ALA A 10 8.06 27.58 52.84
C ALA A 10 8.29 27.73 51.32
N GLY A 11 8.11 26.63 50.60
CA GLY A 11 7.99 26.62 49.16
C GLY A 11 6.90 25.62 48.76
N PHE A 12 5.66 26.11 48.72
CA PHE A 12 4.61 25.50 47.90
C PHE A 12 5.16 25.31 46.49
N SER A 13 5.05 24.12 45.92
CA SER A 13 5.10 24.00 44.47
C SER A 13 4.25 22.86 43.94
N ALA A 14 3.10 23.29 43.42
CA ALA A 14 2.45 22.82 42.21
C ALA A 14 2.09 21.33 42.11
N HIS A 15 0.79 21.07 42.30
CA HIS A 15 0.06 20.12 41.47
C HIS A 15 0.34 20.44 39.99
N ARG A 16 1.31 19.76 39.39
CA ARG A 16 1.46 19.71 37.94
C ARG A 16 0.36 18.77 37.44
N PRO A 17 -0.61 19.23 36.63
CA PRO A 17 -1.49 18.29 35.96
C PRO A 17 -0.59 17.37 35.13
N ARG A 18 -0.79 16.06 35.27
CA ARG A 18 -0.29 15.07 34.32
C ARG A 18 -0.89 15.47 32.98
N THR A 19 -0.16 16.23 32.19
CA THR A 19 -0.37 16.33 30.75
C THR A 19 -0.24 14.89 30.27
N ALA A 20 -1.39 14.25 30.03
CA ALA A 20 -1.45 13.04 29.27
C ALA A 20 -0.74 13.36 27.97
N ASP A 21 0.44 12.76 27.80
CA ASP A 21 1.12 12.73 26.52
C ASP A 21 0.09 12.16 25.54
N PRO A 22 -0.40 12.94 24.55
CA PRO A 22 -1.22 12.34 23.53
C PRO A 22 -0.27 11.41 22.80
N ARG A 23 -0.40 10.10 23.07
CA ARG A 23 0.03 9.06 22.13
C ARG A 23 -0.31 9.60 20.74
N PRO A 24 0.62 9.55 19.76
CA PRO A 24 0.24 9.89 18.40
C PRO A 24 -0.86 8.91 18.02
N THR A 25 -2.10 9.39 18.09
CA THR A 25 -3.25 8.76 17.47
C THR A 25 -2.91 8.84 16.00
N MET A 26 -2.38 7.75 15.45
CA MET A 26 -2.31 7.59 14.01
C MET A 26 -3.76 7.60 13.53
N ALA A 27 -4.26 8.78 13.21
CA ALA A 27 -5.40 8.95 12.33
C ALA A 27 -4.92 8.52 10.94
N HIS A 28 -4.77 7.21 10.75
CA HIS A 28 -4.56 6.64 9.43
C HIS A 28 -5.92 6.74 8.74
N GLY A 29 -6.08 7.79 7.93
CA GLY A 29 -7.30 8.02 7.17
C GLY A 29 -7.70 6.73 6.47
N ALA A 30 -8.87 6.21 6.85
CA ALA A 30 -9.46 5.03 6.23
C ALA A 30 -9.91 5.40 4.82
N GLY A 31 -8.97 5.36 3.87
CA GLY A 31 -9.31 5.21 2.47
C GLY A 31 -9.72 3.76 2.26
N ALA A 32 -11.02 3.52 2.07
CA ALA A 32 -11.56 2.26 1.56
C ALA A 32 -11.19 2.07 0.07
N GLY A 33 -9.91 2.25 -0.24
CA GLY A 33 -9.38 2.17 -1.58
C GLY A 33 -8.86 0.79 -1.87
N VAL A 34 -9.41 0.07 -2.86
CA VAL A 34 -8.91 -1.27 -3.20
C VAL A 34 -7.71 -1.21 -4.17
N GLY A 35 -6.97 -0.09 -4.19
CA GLY A 35 -5.92 0.18 -5.18
C GLY A 35 -4.53 -0.33 -4.86
N GLY A 36 -4.34 -0.93 -3.68
CA GLY A 36 -3.13 -1.58 -3.18
C GLY A 36 -1.89 -0.71 -3.15
N ASN A 37 -1.21 -0.62 -2.02
CA ASN A 37 0.06 0.09 -1.95
C ASN A 37 1.17 -0.71 -2.64
N THR A 38 2.17 0.01 -3.17
CA THR A 38 3.35 -0.62 -3.77
C THR A 38 4.20 -1.30 -2.71
N VAL A 39 4.94 -2.34 -3.08
CA VAL A 39 5.95 -2.98 -2.22
C VAL A 39 6.93 -1.92 -1.69
N ALA A 40 7.36 -1.00 -2.55
CA ALA A 40 8.16 0.16 -2.16
C ALA A 40 7.57 0.94 -0.98
N HIS A 41 6.29 1.30 -1.06
CA HIS A 41 5.61 2.06 -0.03
C HIS A 41 5.44 1.26 1.27
N LEU A 42 5.09 -0.02 1.16
CA LEU A 42 4.97 -0.90 2.33
C LEU A 42 6.29 -1.02 3.08
N LEU A 43 7.41 -1.19 2.37
CA LEU A 43 8.74 -1.22 2.98
C LEU A 43 9.15 0.14 3.55
N GLN A 44 8.86 1.24 2.84
CA GLN A 44 9.18 2.59 3.30
C GLN A 44 8.57 2.88 4.66
N GLU A 45 7.29 2.53 4.86
CA GLU A 45 6.57 2.83 6.09
C GLU A 45 6.86 1.84 7.23
N ASN A 46 7.15 0.57 6.92
CA ASN A 46 7.17 -0.49 7.93
C ASN A 46 8.55 -1.12 8.17
N CYS A 47 9.51 -0.97 7.25
CA CYS A 47 10.83 -1.61 7.33
C CYS A 47 11.96 -0.75 6.75
N ALA A 48 12.60 0.06 7.59
CA ALA A 48 13.71 0.93 7.14
C ALA A 48 14.88 0.15 6.52
N GLU A 49 15.19 -1.04 7.04
CA GLU A 49 16.30 -1.89 6.60
C GLU A 49 16.15 -2.38 5.15
N LEU A 50 14.90 -2.57 4.70
CA LEU A 50 14.62 -3.12 3.37
C LEU A 50 14.35 -2.02 2.33
N ARG A 51 14.48 -0.74 2.69
CA ARG A 51 14.24 0.40 1.78
C ARG A 51 15.24 0.48 0.63
N ALA A 52 16.41 -0.15 0.73
CA ALA A 52 17.39 -0.20 -0.35
C ALA A 52 17.24 -1.43 -1.27
N SER A 53 16.31 -2.34 -0.96
CA SER A 53 16.07 -3.53 -1.78
C SER A 53 15.57 -3.16 -3.19
N ALA A 54 15.82 -4.03 -4.17
CA ALA A 54 15.27 -3.91 -5.51
C ALA A 54 13.86 -4.52 -5.63
N GLY A 55 13.49 -5.36 -4.68
CA GLY A 55 12.20 -6.05 -4.61
C GLY A 55 12.14 -6.99 -3.42
N VAL A 56 11.13 -7.85 -3.39
CA VAL A 56 10.94 -8.87 -2.36
C VAL A 56 10.58 -10.23 -2.95
N VAL A 57 10.77 -11.27 -2.15
CA VAL A 57 10.07 -12.55 -2.28
C VAL A 57 9.08 -12.64 -1.12
N ILE A 58 7.79 -12.75 -1.41
CA ILE A 58 6.77 -12.99 -0.40
C ILE A 58 6.76 -14.48 -0.07
N GLU A 59 6.93 -14.78 1.20
CA GLU A 59 7.03 -16.13 1.74
C GLU A 59 5.75 -16.57 2.42
N TYR A 60 5.02 -15.63 3.01
CA TYR A 60 3.80 -15.94 3.74
C TYR A 60 2.84 -14.77 3.69
N LEU A 61 1.55 -15.08 3.54
CA LEU A 61 0.45 -14.15 3.69
C LEU A 61 -0.63 -14.74 4.58
N ASP A 62 -1.16 -13.94 5.51
CA ASP A 62 -2.27 -14.35 6.37
C ASP A 62 -3.55 -14.57 5.55
N THR A 63 -3.92 -15.83 5.32
CA THR A 63 -5.12 -16.21 4.56
C THR A 63 -6.42 -15.85 5.29
N GLN A 64 -6.35 -15.63 6.60
CA GLN A 64 -7.50 -15.19 7.38
C GLN A 64 -7.86 -13.72 7.12
N ALA A 65 -6.97 -12.95 6.47
CA ALA A 65 -7.24 -11.56 6.04
C ALA A 65 -8.15 -11.46 4.82
N GLY A 66 -8.25 -12.54 4.06
CA GLY A 66 -9.07 -12.63 2.87
C GLY A 66 -8.25 -12.97 1.63
N THR A 67 -8.75 -12.57 0.47
CA THR A 67 -8.15 -12.92 -0.81
C THR A 67 -7.06 -11.92 -1.17
N TRP A 68 -5.82 -12.38 -1.14
CA TRP A 68 -4.66 -11.59 -1.51
C TRP A 68 -4.50 -11.49 -3.03
N GLN A 69 -4.18 -10.30 -3.50
CA GLN A 69 -3.98 -10.02 -4.91
C GLN A 69 -2.78 -9.10 -5.11
N PHE A 70 -2.12 -9.24 -6.26
CA PHE A 70 -1.06 -8.33 -6.69
C PHE A 70 -1.33 -7.79 -8.08
N SER A 71 -0.68 -6.66 -8.38
CA SER A 71 -0.69 -6.04 -9.70
C SER A 71 0.74 -5.65 -10.09
N LEU A 72 1.05 -5.79 -11.39
CA LEU A 72 2.33 -5.40 -11.99
C LEU A 72 2.20 -4.20 -12.94
N ASP A 73 0.98 -3.70 -13.12
CA ASP A 73 0.61 -2.66 -14.08
C ASP A 73 -0.08 -1.49 -13.39
N ASP A 74 0.46 -1.06 -12.24
CA ASP A 74 -0.05 0.05 -11.44
C ASP A 74 -1.54 -0.06 -11.05
N GLY A 75 -2.00 -1.29 -10.81
CA GLY A 75 -3.36 -1.58 -10.38
C GLY A 75 -4.40 -1.65 -11.50
N GLN A 76 -3.97 -1.64 -12.78
CA GLN A 76 -4.89 -1.82 -13.91
C GLN A 76 -5.45 -3.24 -13.95
N THR A 77 -4.62 -4.27 -13.70
CA THR A 77 -5.03 -5.67 -13.57
C THR A 77 -4.54 -6.27 -12.27
N TRP A 78 -5.32 -7.22 -11.74
CA TRP A 78 -5.06 -7.87 -10.45
C TRP A 78 -5.08 -9.38 -10.59
N ARG A 79 -4.06 -10.04 -10.04
CA ARG A 79 -3.89 -11.49 -10.04
C ARG A 79 -3.99 -12.01 -8.61
N ALA A 80 -4.72 -13.10 -8.42
CA ALA A 80 -4.79 -13.76 -7.11
C ALA A 80 -3.44 -14.38 -6.73
N ILE A 81 -3.04 -14.22 -5.47
CA ILE A 81 -1.87 -14.89 -4.91
C ILE A 81 -2.27 -16.28 -4.46
N ARG A 82 -1.52 -17.30 -4.89
CA ARG A 82 -1.65 -18.70 -4.48
C ARG A 82 -1.01 -18.87 -3.11
N THR A 83 -1.73 -18.48 -2.07
CA THR A 83 -1.30 -18.63 -0.68
C THR A 83 -1.11 -20.10 -0.29
N ASP A 84 -1.81 -21.02 -0.93
CA ASP A 84 -1.60 -22.47 -0.85
C ASP A 84 -0.19 -22.90 -1.29
N LEU A 85 0.41 -22.17 -2.25
CA LEU A 85 1.76 -22.46 -2.73
C LEU A 85 2.85 -21.82 -1.87
N ILE A 86 2.62 -20.61 -1.37
CA ILE A 86 3.65 -19.89 -0.60
C ILE A 86 3.65 -20.25 0.88
N ASN A 87 2.49 -20.52 1.49
CA ASN A 87 2.40 -20.84 2.91
C ASN A 87 2.71 -22.32 3.23
N ARG A 88 2.90 -23.18 2.22
CA ARG A 88 3.23 -24.60 2.42
C ARG A 88 4.74 -24.77 2.70
N PRO A 89 5.11 -25.84 3.43
CA PRO A 89 6.50 -26.29 3.46
C PRO A 89 7.03 -26.55 2.05
N GLY A 90 8.28 -26.19 1.78
CA GLY A 90 8.90 -26.31 0.45
C GLY A 90 9.53 -25.03 -0.10
N HIS A 91 9.54 -23.95 0.68
CA HIS A 91 10.28 -22.71 0.38
C HIS A 91 9.94 -22.13 -1.00
N MET A 92 8.66 -22.09 -1.36
CA MET A 92 8.17 -21.45 -2.57
C MET A 92 7.66 -20.05 -2.24
N GLY A 93 8.08 -19.04 -2.99
CA GLY A 93 7.75 -17.64 -2.72
C GLY A 93 7.34 -16.90 -3.98
N LEU A 94 6.58 -15.82 -3.83
CA LEU A 94 6.18 -14.95 -4.93
C LEU A 94 7.19 -13.81 -5.06
N ALA A 95 7.93 -13.76 -6.18
CA ALA A 95 8.85 -12.68 -6.49
C ALA A 95 8.07 -11.43 -6.94
N LEU A 96 8.29 -10.30 -6.29
CA LEU A 96 7.72 -9.01 -6.65
C LEU A 96 8.79 -7.93 -6.66
N ASP A 97 8.82 -7.13 -7.73
CA ASP A 97 9.60 -5.89 -7.73
C ASP A 97 8.91 -4.81 -6.89
N ARG A 98 9.65 -3.74 -6.60
CA ARG A 98 9.19 -2.63 -5.79
C ARG A 98 7.92 -1.93 -6.27
N ASP A 99 7.71 -1.88 -7.58
CA ASP A 99 6.57 -1.21 -8.19
C ASP A 99 5.32 -2.08 -8.19
N ALA A 100 5.46 -3.37 -7.87
CA ALA A 100 4.30 -4.25 -7.71
C ALA A 100 3.42 -3.76 -6.57
N ARG A 101 2.11 -3.84 -6.76
CA ARG A 101 1.11 -3.46 -5.76
C ARG A 101 0.54 -4.69 -5.10
N LEU A 102 0.25 -4.58 -3.80
CA LEU A 102 -0.37 -5.63 -3.01
C LEU A 102 -1.70 -5.13 -2.44
N ARG A 103 -2.74 -5.98 -2.49
CA ARG A 103 -4.01 -5.70 -1.83
C ARG A 103 -4.61 -6.98 -1.23
N VAL A 104 -5.54 -6.79 -0.31
CA VAL A 104 -6.34 -7.86 0.28
C VAL A 104 -7.83 -7.52 0.22
N LEU A 105 -8.61 -8.45 -0.34
CA LEU A 105 -10.07 -8.37 -0.36
C LEU A 105 -10.61 -9.10 0.87
N CYS A 106 -11.08 -8.33 1.86
CA CYS A 106 -11.58 -8.88 3.12
C CYS A 106 -12.77 -9.82 2.88
N THR A 107 -12.75 -10.99 3.50
CA THR A 107 -13.80 -12.01 3.40
C THR A 107 -14.77 -11.99 4.58
N GLY A 108 -14.62 -11.04 5.53
CA GLY A 108 -15.41 -10.98 6.76
C GLY A 108 -15.27 -9.64 7.50
N ALA A 109 -15.50 -9.64 8.81
CA ALA A 109 -15.47 -8.44 9.65
C ALA A 109 -14.13 -7.68 9.59
N SER A 110 -14.19 -6.38 9.85
CA SER A 110 -13.01 -5.50 9.87
C SER A 110 -11.96 -6.03 10.86
N ARG A 111 -10.74 -6.25 10.38
CA ARG A 111 -9.58 -6.64 11.18
C ARG A 111 -8.56 -5.51 11.22
N ASP A 112 -7.82 -5.45 12.32
CA ASP A 112 -6.83 -4.40 12.53
C ASP A 112 -5.56 -4.61 11.71
N GLY A 113 -5.26 -5.85 11.26
CA GLY A 113 -4.12 -6.11 10.39
C GLY A 113 -3.98 -7.54 9.91
N ALA A 114 -2.91 -7.79 9.15
CA ALA A 114 -2.58 -9.07 8.55
C ALA A 114 -1.07 -9.32 8.58
N ARG A 115 -0.67 -10.57 8.84
CA ARG A 115 0.74 -10.98 8.82
C ARG A 115 1.24 -11.17 7.40
N VAL A 116 2.41 -10.62 7.11
CA VAL A 116 3.17 -10.78 5.86
C VAL A 116 4.59 -11.18 6.21
N VAL A 117 5.13 -12.19 5.54
CA VAL A 117 6.57 -12.50 5.62
C VAL A 117 7.17 -12.29 4.26
N LEU A 118 8.27 -11.54 4.23
CA LEU A 118 8.95 -11.17 3.02
C LEU A 118 10.47 -11.26 3.21
N HIS A 119 11.15 -11.43 2.09
CA HIS A 119 12.59 -11.44 1.98
C HIS A 119 13.00 -10.40 0.95
N ALA A 120 13.90 -9.49 1.32
CA ALA A 120 14.41 -8.50 0.39
C ALA A 120 15.37 -9.14 -0.62
N VAL A 121 15.34 -8.65 -1.85
CA VAL A 121 16.32 -9.01 -2.89
C VAL A 121 17.10 -7.78 -3.33
N GLN A 122 18.39 -7.97 -3.61
CA GLN A 122 19.27 -6.90 -4.07
C GLN A 122 19.15 -6.61 -5.58
N ARG A 123 18.62 -7.57 -6.34
CA ARG A 123 18.42 -7.44 -7.79
C ARG A 123 16.93 -7.52 -8.12
N SER A 124 16.50 -6.70 -9.08
CA SER A 124 15.15 -6.78 -9.62
C SER A 124 14.93 -8.15 -10.28
N HIS A 125 13.70 -8.64 -10.19
CA HIS A 125 13.28 -9.90 -10.79
C HIS A 125 13.09 -9.79 -12.30
N GLY A 126 12.90 -8.58 -12.86
CA GLY A 126 12.72 -8.37 -14.29
C GLY A 126 11.60 -9.23 -14.87
N THR A 127 11.92 -10.12 -15.80
CA THR A 127 10.94 -11.04 -16.42
C THR A 127 10.35 -12.06 -15.43
N CYS A 128 11.00 -12.30 -14.30
CA CYS A 128 10.51 -13.17 -13.24
C CYS A 128 9.57 -12.45 -12.24
N ASN A 129 9.28 -11.16 -12.44
CA ASN A 129 8.36 -10.43 -11.58
C ASN A 129 6.93 -11.03 -11.66
N GLY A 130 6.36 -11.36 -10.50
CA GLY A 130 5.07 -12.06 -10.37
C GLY A 130 5.14 -13.57 -10.63
N SER A 131 6.33 -14.17 -10.63
CA SER A 131 6.53 -15.63 -10.71
C SER A 131 6.70 -16.25 -9.33
N TYR A 132 6.29 -17.51 -9.21
CA TYR A 132 6.56 -18.32 -8.02
C TYR A 132 7.88 -19.05 -8.20
N ARG A 133 8.75 -18.98 -7.20
CA ARG A 133 10.08 -19.59 -7.26
C ARG A 133 10.50 -20.19 -5.94
N PRO A 134 11.37 -21.21 -5.97
CA PRO A 134 12.09 -21.63 -4.78
C PRO A 134 12.90 -20.46 -4.20
N TYR A 135 12.92 -20.34 -2.89
CA TYR A 135 13.76 -19.43 -2.12
C TYR A 135 14.35 -20.22 -0.96
N ALA A 136 15.43 -20.98 -1.20
CA ALA A 136 16.01 -21.76 -0.12
C ALA A 136 16.53 -20.82 0.98
N PRO A 137 16.21 -21.06 2.27
CA PRO A 137 16.75 -20.27 3.36
C PRO A 137 18.27 -20.39 3.45
N ASP A 138 18.84 -21.49 2.97
CA ASP A 138 20.27 -21.81 3.04
C ASP A 138 21.11 -21.17 1.93
N GLU A 139 20.49 -20.67 0.85
CA GLU A 139 21.18 -19.97 -0.25
C GLU A 139 21.27 -18.44 -0.05
N ARG A 140 20.88 -17.96 1.13
CA ARG A 140 20.88 -16.54 1.45
C ARG A 140 22.31 -16.08 1.70
N GLU A 141 22.71 -14.97 1.08
CA GLU A 141 23.81 -14.18 1.62
C GLU A 141 23.50 -13.88 3.09
N GLU A 142 24.48 -14.04 4.00
CA GLU A 142 24.31 -13.84 5.45
C GLU A 142 23.65 -12.48 5.81
N ALA A 143 23.62 -11.53 4.88
CA ALA A 143 22.96 -10.23 4.99
C ALA A 143 21.45 -10.19 4.65
N SER A 144 20.85 -11.27 4.12
CA SER A 144 19.46 -11.27 3.64
C SER A 144 18.52 -11.97 4.64
N CYS A 145 17.98 -11.22 5.60
CA CYS A 145 17.02 -11.73 6.57
C CYS A 145 15.57 -11.74 6.03
N SER A 146 14.77 -12.76 6.39
CA SER A 146 13.30 -12.65 6.26
C SER A 146 12.80 -11.73 7.35
N VAL A 147 11.84 -10.88 7.00
CA VAL A 147 11.16 -10.01 7.94
C VAL A 147 9.70 -10.39 8.01
N THR A 148 9.21 -10.55 9.24
CA THR A 148 7.78 -10.70 9.53
C THR A 148 7.20 -9.34 9.86
N LEU A 149 6.15 -8.94 9.14
CA LEU A 149 5.40 -7.72 9.37
C LEU A 149 3.95 -8.04 9.75
N VAL A 150 3.37 -7.17 10.56
CA VAL A 150 1.92 -7.12 10.80
C VAL A 150 1.46 -5.77 10.29
N LEU A 151 0.74 -5.78 9.17
CA LEU A 151 0.35 -4.57 8.45
C LEU A 151 -1.14 -4.31 8.63
N GLY A 152 -1.51 -3.06 8.89
CA GLY A 152 -2.92 -2.65 8.88
C GLY A 152 -3.55 -2.81 7.50
N LEU A 153 -4.83 -3.19 7.43
CA LEU A 153 -5.50 -3.41 6.14
C LEU A 153 -5.57 -2.13 5.29
N GLY A 154 -5.72 -0.96 5.91
CA GLY A 154 -5.63 0.33 5.23
C GLY A 154 -4.23 0.63 4.67
N ALA A 155 -3.17 0.20 5.37
CA ALA A 155 -1.80 0.33 4.90
C ALA A 155 -1.50 -0.63 3.73
N ILE A 156 -2.14 -1.79 3.68
CA ILE A 156 -2.04 -2.72 2.54
C ILE A 156 -2.83 -2.17 1.35
N ASN A 157 -4.11 -1.85 1.55
CA ASN A 157 -5.03 -1.52 0.47
C ASN A 157 -4.86 -0.10 -0.07
N GLY A 158 -4.40 0.85 0.75
CA GLY A 158 -4.13 2.22 0.35
C GLY A 158 -5.34 2.99 -0.19
N VAL A 159 -5.09 4.12 -0.85
CA VAL A 159 -6.10 4.88 -1.60
C VAL A 159 -5.98 4.48 -3.09
N PRO A 160 -7.08 4.35 -3.86
CA PRO A 160 -6.97 3.92 -5.24
C PRO A 160 -6.15 4.90 -6.09
N PRO A 161 -5.25 4.42 -6.96
CA PRO A 161 -4.67 5.29 -7.96
C PRO A 161 -5.79 5.86 -8.85
N ALA A 162 -5.65 7.12 -9.27
CA ALA A 162 -6.64 7.77 -10.12
C ALA A 162 -6.72 7.03 -11.47
N VAL A 163 -7.77 6.24 -11.68
CA VAL A 163 -8.02 5.58 -12.96
C VAL A 163 -8.33 6.65 -14.00
N LYS A 164 -7.47 6.81 -15.01
CA LYS A 164 -7.77 7.65 -16.18
C LYS A 164 -8.81 6.93 -17.03
N VAL A 165 -10.09 7.04 -16.68
CA VAL A 165 -11.18 6.52 -17.51
C VAL A 165 -11.24 7.39 -18.79
N PRO A 166 -11.00 6.83 -19.99
CA PRO A 166 -11.22 7.58 -21.23
C PRO A 166 -12.69 7.95 -21.28
N ARG A 167 -13.00 9.25 -21.28
CA ARG A 167 -14.39 9.72 -21.39
C ARG A 167 -15.04 9.06 -22.61
N PRO A 168 -16.19 8.38 -22.48
CA PRO A 168 -16.91 7.85 -23.64
C PRO A 168 -17.19 9.01 -24.59
N ARG A 169 -16.53 9.02 -25.76
CA ARG A 169 -16.73 10.07 -26.76
C ARG A 169 -18.06 9.78 -27.44
N ASN A 170 -19.14 10.36 -26.92
CA ASN A 170 -20.50 10.21 -27.45
C ASN A 170 -20.54 10.59 -28.95
N LYS A 171 -20.42 9.60 -29.83
CA LYS A 171 -20.42 9.74 -31.30
C LYS A 171 -21.73 10.31 -31.83
N ARG A 172 -22.82 10.22 -31.04
CA ARG A 172 -24.19 10.63 -31.42
C ARG A 172 -24.41 12.16 -31.46
N ALA A 173 -23.55 12.98 -30.87
CA ALA A 173 -23.74 14.44 -30.88
C ALA A 173 -23.40 15.11 -32.24
N ARG A 174 -22.70 14.40 -33.15
CA ARG A 174 -22.27 14.98 -34.45
C ARG A 174 -23.31 14.84 -35.58
N ALA A 175 -24.41 14.13 -35.37
CA ALA A 175 -25.41 13.88 -36.41
C ALA A 175 -26.54 14.93 -36.49
N LEU A 176 -26.66 15.84 -35.50
CA LEU A 176 -27.71 16.86 -35.47
C LEU A 176 -27.28 18.22 -36.07
N GLY A 177 -26.02 18.37 -36.51
CA GLY A 177 -25.49 19.63 -37.05
C GLY A 177 -25.35 19.69 -38.58
N ALA A 178 -25.73 18.64 -39.32
CA ALA A 178 -25.46 18.54 -40.75
C ALA A 178 -26.73 18.38 -41.62
N ALA A 179 -27.90 18.72 -41.10
CA ALA A 179 -29.18 18.59 -41.81
C ALA A 179 -30.05 19.85 -41.69
N THR A 180 -29.47 21.04 -41.92
CA THR A 180 -30.22 22.27 -42.21
C THR A 180 -29.42 23.09 -43.21
N GLY A 181 -29.55 22.77 -44.49
CA GLY A 181 -28.77 23.42 -45.54
C GLY A 181 -29.25 23.06 -46.93
N GLY A 182 -30.55 23.24 -47.19
CA GLY A 182 -31.11 23.12 -48.53
C GLY A 182 -32.61 23.41 -48.52
N GLU A 183 -33.02 24.59 -48.99
CA GLU A 183 -33.80 24.74 -50.24
C GLU A 183 -34.27 26.20 -50.46
N LYS A 184 -33.74 26.80 -51.54
CA LYS A 184 -34.27 27.77 -52.53
C LYS A 184 -35.38 28.79 -52.14
N ALA A 185 -35.20 30.06 -52.54
CA ALA A 185 -35.74 30.64 -53.79
C ALA A 185 -35.73 32.20 -53.78
N ALA A 186 -35.64 32.77 -54.98
CA ALA A 186 -35.52 34.19 -55.31
C ALA A 186 -36.77 35.06 -55.05
N VAL A 187 -36.62 36.40 -55.00
CA VAL A 187 -37.29 37.38 -55.91
C VAL A 187 -37.09 38.86 -55.48
N ALA A 188 -36.73 39.68 -56.49
CA ALA A 188 -36.94 41.13 -56.72
C ALA A 188 -36.45 42.21 -55.74
N MET A 189 -35.57 43.07 -56.26
CA MET A 189 -35.29 44.43 -55.78
C MET A 189 -36.02 45.43 -56.68
N ALA A 190 -36.73 46.38 -56.06
CA ALA A 190 -37.13 47.66 -56.61
C ALA A 190 -36.51 48.75 -55.72
#